data_AF-A0AAW4KTH4-F1
#
_entry.id   AF-A0AAW4KTH4-F1
#
_cell.length_a   1.000
_cell.length_b   1.000
_cell.length_c   1.000
_cell.angle_alpha   90.00
_cell.angle_beta   90.00
_cell.angle_gamma   90.00
#
_symmetry.space_group_name_H-M   'P 1'
#
loop_
_entity.id
_entity.type
_entity.pdbx_description
1 polymer ?
#
loop_
_entity_poly.entity_id
_entity_poly.type
_entity_poly.pdbx_seq_one_letter_code
_entity_poly.pdbx_strand_id
1 'polypeptide(L)'
;LPANLEGFDTVFSMGVFYHRRSPIEHLLALKDTLVKGGELVLETLVVEGDQQQVLVPEDRYAQMRNVWFLPSVPALMLWLRRAGFSDVRCVDVSV
;
A
#
# COMPACT_ATOMS: atom_id res chain seq x y z
N LEU A 1 12.10 -4.80 -7.45
CA LEU A 1 12.26 -3.81 -8.54
C LEU A 1 13.74 -3.40 -8.54
N PRO A 2 14.34 -3.02 -9.67
CA PRO A 2 15.66 -2.43 -9.66
C PRO A 2 15.67 -1.23 -8.72
N ALA A 3 16.70 -1.10 -7.87
CA ALA A 3 16.82 0.05 -6.99
C ALA A 3 17.08 1.33 -7.81
N ASN A 4 16.47 2.44 -7.41
CA ASN A 4 16.62 3.77 -8.04
C ASN A 4 16.35 3.77 -9.55
N LEU A 5 15.29 3.09 -9.99
CA LEU A 5 14.91 3.11 -11.40
C LEU A 5 14.45 4.52 -11.80
N GLU A 6 13.69 5.21 -10.93
CA GLU A 6 13.21 6.59 -11.12
C GLU A 6 12.75 6.89 -12.56
N GLY A 7 11.95 5.98 -13.13
CA GLY A 7 11.70 5.93 -14.58
C GLY A 7 10.24 6.02 -14.98
N PHE A 8 9.31 6.00 -14.03
CA PHE A 8 7.88 6.02 -14.31
C PHE A 8 7.22 7.30 -13.78
N ASP A 9 6.41 7.93 -14.61
CA ASP A 9 5.53 9.05 -14.21
C ASP A 9 4.39 8.58 -13.30
N THR A 10 3.91 7.35 -13.50
CA THR A 10 2.83 6.75 -12.71
C THR A 10 3.09 5.27 -12.47
N VAL A 11 2.89 4.82 -11.23
CA VAL A 11 3.02 3.42 -10.84
C VAL A 11 1.70 2.95 -10.25
N PHE A 12 1.25 1.79 -10.70
CA PHE A 12 0.07 1.12 -10.17
C PHE A 12 0.48 -0.08 -9.33
N SER A 13 -0.09 -0.21 -8.14
CA SER A 13 0.01 -1.41 -7.30
C SER A 13 -1.40 -1.77 -6.84
N MET A 14 -2.07 -2.66 -7.58
CA MET A 14 -3.46 -3.06 -7.33
C MET A 14 -3.51 -4.55 -7.05
N GLY A 15 -4.16 -4.98 -5.97
CA GLY A 15 -4.25 -6.39 -5.58
C GLY A 15 -2.94 -7.03 -5.08
N VAL A 16 -1.86 -6.25 -4.88
CA VAL A 16 -0.53 -6.80 -4.53
C VAL A 16 -0.17 -6.56 -3.07
N PHE A 17 -0.57 -5.44 -2.49
CA PHE A 17 -0.06 -4.95 -1.20
C PHE A 17 -0.28 -5.94 -0.05
N TYR A 18 -1.50 -6.51 0.05
CA TYR A 18 -1.84 -7.47 1.10
C TYR A 18 -1.10 -8.81 1.02
N HIS A 19 -0.39 -9.10 -0.09
CA HIS A 19 0.48 -10.26 -0.23
C HIS A 19 1.94 -10.00 0.20
N ARG A 20 2.27 -8.77 0.63
CA ARG A 20 3.64 -8.38 0.99
C ARG A 20 3.87 -8.54 2.48
N ARG A 21 4.93 -9.27 2.83
CA ARG A 21 5.38 -9.47 4.22
C ARG A 21 5.89 -8.20 4.90
N SER A 22 6.38 -7.24 4.12
CA SER A 22 6.89 -5.98 4.62
C SER A 22 6.18 -4.84 3.89
N PRO A 23 5.12 -4.25 4.47
CA PRO A 23 4.31 -3.24 3.80
C PRO A 23 5.11 -1.97 3.52
N ILE A 24 5.96 -1.55 4.46
CA ILE A 24 6.76 -0.32 4.32
C ILE A 24 7.84 -0.48 3.25
N GLU A 25 8.56 -1.62 3.22
CA GLU A 25 9.53 -1.87 2.14
C GLU A 25 8.86 -1.93 0.77
N HIS A 26 7.63 -2.44 0.68
CA HIS A 26 6.89 -2.41 -0.57
C HIS A 26 6.57 -0.99 -1.02
N LEU A 27 6.11 -0.11 -0.12
CA LEU A 27 5.88 1.30 -0.43
C LEU A 27 7.16 2.02 -0.89
N LEU A 28 8.28 1.77 -0.21
CA LEU A 28 9.58 2.33 -0.60
C LEU A 28 10.02 1.83 -1.97
N ALA A 29 9.89 0.52 -2.24
CA ALA A 29 10.23 -0.05 -3.55
C ALA A 29 9.36 0.51 -4.68
N LEU A 30 8.09 0.82 -4.44
CA LEU A 30 7.23 1.52 -5.42
C LEU A 30 7.73 2.95 -5.65
N LYS A 31 8.04 3.67 -4.56
CA LYS A 31 8.57 5.03 -4.63
C LYS A 31 9.86 5.12 -5.43
N ASP A 32 10.79 4.18 -5.25
CA ASP A 32 12.08 4.13 -5.95
C ASP A 32 11.95 3.94 -7.48
N THR A 33 10.75 3.57 -7.96
CA THR A 33 10.47 3.47 -9.40
C THR A 33 9.86 4.73 -10.00
N LEU A 34 9.33 5.63 -9.16
CA LEU A 34 8.73 6.88 -9.60
C LEU A 34 9.80 7.94 -9.84
N VAL A 35 9.60 8.73 -10.89
CA VAL A 35 10.30 10.01 -11.02
C VAL A 35 9.86 10.96 -9.89
N LYS A 36 10.66 12.00 -9.63
CA LYS A 36 10.26 13.06 -8.71
C LYS A 36 8.97 13.74 -9.19
N GLY A 37 7.95 13.73 -8.34
CA GLY A 37 6.63 14.28 -8.67
C GLY A 37 5.71 13.30 -9.42
N GLY A 38 6.15 12.05 -9.62
CA GLY A 38 5.29 10.99 -10.16
C GLY A 38 4.17 10.58 -9.20
N GLU A 39 3.19 9.85 -9.74
CA GLU A 39 1.97 9.45 -9.05
C GLU A 39 1.95 7.95 -8.71
N LEU A 40 1.57 7.63 -7.47
CA LEU A 40 1.25 6.25 -7.07
C LEU A 40 -0.26 6.06 -7.03
N VAL A 41 -0.76 5.07 -7.77
CA VAL A 41 -2.11 4.53 -7.63
C VAL A 41 -2.03 3.18 -6.90
N LEU A 42 -2.51 3.14 -5.66
CA LEU A 42 -2.47 1.96 -4.79
C LEU A 42 -3.90 1.48 -4.49
N GLU A 43 -4.17 0.21 -4.76
CA GLU A 43 -5.41 -0.48 -4.39
C GLU A 43 -5.05 -1.76 -3.61
N THR A 44 -5.80 -2.01 -2.54
CA THR A 44 -5.60 -3.15 -1.64
C THR A 44 -6.85 -3.40 -0.80
N LEU A 45 -6.95 -4.61 -0.25
CA LEU A 45 -7.88 -4.92 0.83
C LEU A 45 -7.60 -4.06 2.06
N VAL A 46 -8.68 -3.56 2.66
CA VAL A 46 -8.68 -2.72 3.87
C VAL A 46 -9.73 -3.22 4.86
N VAL A 47 -9.68 -2.73 6.10
CA VAL A 47 -10.72 -2.92 7.12
C VAL A 47 -11.26 -1.57 7.60
N GLU A 48 -12.42 -1.58 8.25
CA GLU A 48 -12.92 -0.40 8.96
C GLU A 48 -12.05 -0.09 10.19
N GLY A 49 -11.82 1.20 10.47
CA GLY A 49 -11.12 1.64 11.67
C GLY A 49 -10.36 2.95 11.51
N ASP A 50 -9.65 3.32 12.57
CA ASP A 50 -8.83 4.54 12.63
C ASP A 50 -7.36 4.27 12.22
N GLN A 51 -6.47 5.23 12.48
CA GLN A 51 -5.05 5.15 12.10
C GLN A 51 -4.26 4.01 12.77
N GLN A 52 -4.82 3.36 13.80
CA GLN A 52 -4.17 2.29 14.55
C GLN A 52 -4.72 0.91 14.21
N GLN A 53 -5.80 0.84 13.43
CA GLN A 53 -6.45 -0.42 13.11
C GLN A 53 -5.81 -1.12 11.91
N VAL A 54 -5.32 -2.34 12.16
CA VAL A 54 -4.73 -3.22 11.14
C VAL A 54 -5.09 -4.66 11.47
N LEU A 55 -5.66 -5.37 10.50
CA LEU A 55 -5.91 -6.80 10.61
C LEU A 55 -4.74 -7.58 10.01
N VAL A 56 -4.23 -8.55 10.79
CA VAL A 56 -3.31 -9.59 10.32
C VAL A 56 -4.02 -10.94 10.51
N PRO A 57 -4.44 -11.62 9.44
CA PRO A 57 -5.10 -12.92 9.56
C PRO A 57 -4.18 -13.98 10.16
N GLU A 58 -4.74 -14.91 10.94
CA GLU A 58 -3.95 -16.00 11.56
C GLU A 58 -3.44 -17.03 10.54
N ASP A 59 -4.24 -17.37 9.53
CA ASP A 59 -3.87 -18.28 8.43
C ASP A 59 -4.40 -17.77 7.09
N ARG A 60 -5.71 -17.91 6.88
CA ARG A 60 -6.37 -17.53 5.64
C ARG A 60 -7.31 -16.35 5.83
N TYR A 61 -7.41 -15.55 4.77
CA TYR A 61 -8.44 -14.51 4.64
C TYR A 61 -9.19 -14.73 3.33
N ALA A 62 -10.52 -14.85 3.39
CA ALA A 62 -11.34 -15.18 2.22
C ALA A 62 -10.77 -16.37 1.40
N GLN A 63 -10.37 -17.46 2.08
CA GLN A 63 -9.69 -18.65 1.53
C GLN A 63 -8.30 -18.42 0.93
N MET A 64 -7.83 -17.18 0.78
CA MET A 64 -6.50 -16.85 0.29
C MET A 64 -5.43 -17.14 1.36
N ARG A 65 -4.33 -17.76 0.92
CA ARG A 65 -3.09 -17.87 1.71
C ARG A 65 -2.21 -16.65 1.48
N ASN A 66 -1.19 -16.48 2.33
CA ASN A 66 -0.18 -15.42 2.21
C ASN A 66 -0.78 -14.01 2.24
N VAL A 67 -1.80 -13.81 3.07
CA VAL A 67 -2.38 -12.48 3.34
C VAL A 67 -1.76 -11.97 4.64
N TRP A 68 -1.19 -10.77 4.61
CA TRP A 68 -0.37 -10.25 5.71
C TRP A 68 -1.02 -9.06 6.41
N PHE A 69 -1.12 -7.90 5.75
CA PHE A 69 -1.60 -6.67 6.38
C PHE A 69 -2.81 -6.12 5.64
N LEU A 70 -3.92 -6.01 6.36
CA LEU A 70 -5.14 -5.32 5.94
C LEU A 70 -5.30 -4.08 6.84
N PRO A 71 -4.64 -2.96 6.51
CA PRO A 71 -4.79 -1.72 7.26
C PRO A 71 -6.17 -1.11 7.05
N SER A 72 -6.61 -0.27 7.98
CA SER A 72 -7.67 0.68 7.67
C SER A 72 -7.19 1.72 6.66
N VAL A 73 -8.13 2.41 6.00
CA VAL A 73 -7.79 3.51 5.09
C VAL A 73 -6.94 4.59 5.81
N PRO A 74 -7.32 5.10 7.01
CA PRO A 74 -6.48 6.06 7.72
C PRO A 74 -5.08 5.53 8.07
N ALA A 75 -4.94 4.25 8.43
CA ALA A 75 -3.65 3.64 8.73
C ALA A 75 -2.75 3.55 7.48
N LEU A 76 -3.31 3.12 6.34
CA LEU A 76 -2.58 3.07 5.07
C LEU A 76 -2.13 4.46 4.61
N MET A 77 -2.99 5.47 4.74
CA MET A 77 -2.65 6.85 4.42
C MET A 77 -1.50 7.38 5.31
N LEU A 78 -1.49 7.01 6.60
CA LEU A 78 -0.38 7.32 7.50
C LEU A 78 0.92 6.64 7.04
N TRP A 79 0.87 5.38 6.63
CA TRP A 79 2.05 4.64 6.15
C TRP A 79 2.63 5.23 4.86
N LEU A 80 1.78 5.62 3.91
CA LEU A 80 2.19 6.33 2.70
C LEU A 80 2.93 7.63 3.04
N ARG A 81 2.38 8.45 3.96
CA ARG A 81 3.07 9.67 4.42
C ARG A 81 4.41 9.36 5.08
N ARG A 82 4.49 8.31 5.90
CA ARG A 82 5.75 7.89 6.54
C ARG A 82 6.78 7.35 5.54
N ALA A 83 6.34 6.73 4.44
CA ALA A 83 7.21 6.36 3.32
C ALA A 83 7.64 7.57 2.46
N GLY A 84 7.12 8.77 2.78
CA GLY A 84 7.50 10.03 2.16
C GLY A 84 6.75 10.34 0.87
N PHE A 85 5.52 9.82 0.71
CA PHE A 85 4.56 10.32 -0.26
C PHE A 85 3.87 11.58 0.28
N SER A 86 3.58 12.54 -0.60
CA SER A 86 2.75 13.72 -0.33
C SER A 86 1.36 13.55 -0.95
N ASP A 87 0.43 14.46 -0.65
CA ASP A 87 -0.90 14.56 -1.29
C ASP A 87 -1.73 13.26 -1.25
N VAL A 88 -1.49 12.45 -0.21
CA VAL A 88 -2.14 11.16 0.00
C VAL A 88 -3.63 11.36 0.28
N ARG A 89 -4.48 10.77 -0.57
CA ARG A 89 -5.94 10.79 -0.49
C ARG A 89 -6.52 9.42 -0.83
N CYS A 90 -7.63 9.06 -0.17
CA CYS A 90 -8.45 7.93 -0.58
C CYS A 90 -9.43 8.41 -1.66
N VAL A 91 -9.36 7.83 -2.85
CA VAL A 91 -10.21 8.24 -3.99
C VAL A 91 -11.50 7.44 -4.10
N ASP A 92 -11.50 6.18 -3.64
CA ASP A 92 -12.65 5.29 -3.66
C ASP A 92 -12.54 4.25 -2.54
N VAL A 93 -13.68 3.82 -2.01
CA VAL A 93 -13.84 2.64 -1.15
C VAL A 93 -15.15 1.97 -1.56
N SER A 94 -15.08 0.70 -1.93
CA SER A 94 -16.24 -0.12 -2.26
C SER A 94 -16.40 -1.26 -1.25
N VAL A 95 -17.66 -1.61 -0.98
CA VAL A 95 -18.09 -2.63 -0.01
C VAL A 95 -18.85 -3.73 -0.73
#